data_AF-A0A4D4L5S5-F1
#
_entry.id   AF-A0A4D4L5S5-F1
#
_cell.length_a   1.000
_cell.length_b   1.000
_cell.length_c   1.000
_cell.angle_alpha   90.00
_cell.angle_beta   90.00
_cell.angle_gamma   90.00
#
_symmetry.space_group_name_H-M   'P 1'
#
loop_
_entity.id
_entity.type
_entity.pdbx_description
1 polymer ?
#
loop_
_entity_poly.entity_id
_entity_poly.type
_entity_poly.pdbx_seq_one_letter_code
_entity_poly.pdbx_strand_id
1 'polypeptide(L)'
;MSLITTLARMEAVREGRAQPLTTVRHRHLSERPLAFVPLTTAGETGAPLGALVGTDRDAPRLLIVAQPRDRDLRFAFLAELAEEIQPYLDSYADEVELEERKETDPETGKKVPVQVELCQDAPQLLVPSAAGVAFVRLLGRSMRFRRTAEQDPETPFPAPARVPLLGRWLTHYGERARVPGSCLLLSLTELLSRHWATGQSNLEDQHLGSLLAWIDPPEGVPGRRRRCGRSRSGTRTACCAARPPARPPTPPSTTSCWPRRWPATTRRAPRRPRAWPGARRGCGSPRRSCAG
;
A
#
# COMPACT_ATOMS: atom_id res chain seq x y z
N MET A 1 -27.65 -11.80 -7.71
CA MET A 1 -26.95 -12.97 -7.13
C MET A 1 -27.63 -14.23 -7.60
N SER A 2 -26.88 -15.30 -7.93
CA SER A 2 -27.49 -16.58 -8.28
C SER A 2 -27.99 -17.32 -7.03
N LEU A 3 -28.93 -18.26 -7.19
CA LEU A 3 -29.37 -19.14 -6.10
C LEU A 3 -28.20 -19.91 -5.46
N ILE A 4 -27.25 -20.36 -6.28
CA ILE A 4 -26.02 -21.04 -5.83
C ILE A 4 -25.23 -20.14 -4.87
N THR A 5 -25.07 -18.86 -5.20
CA THR A 5 -24.35 -17.91 -4.32
C THR A 5 -25.07 -17.74 -2.99
N THR A 6 -26.40 -17.66 -3.00
CA THR A 6 -27.20 -17.51 -1.79
C THR A 6 -27.09 -18.74 -0.88
N LEU A 7 -27.17 -19.95 -1.46
CA LEU A 7 -26.99 -21.20 -0.73
C LEU A 7 -25.61 -21.26 -0.08
N ALA A 8 -24.54 -21.00 -0.85
CA ALA A 8 -23.16 -21.02 -0.34
C ALA A 8 -22.94 -20.02 0.81
N ARG A 9 -23.59 -18.86 0.79
CA ARG A 9 -23.53 -17.90 1.91
C ARG A 9 -24.26 -18.41 3.16
N MET A 10 -25.40 -19.08 3.00
CA MET A 10 -26.11 -19.70 4.11
C MET A 10 -25.29 -20.84 4.73
N GLU A 11 -24.68 -21.68 3.90
CA GLU A 11 -23.75 -22.73 4.33
C GLU A 11 -22.53 -22.13 5.03
N ALA A 12 -21.97 -21.04 4.51
CA ALA A 12 -20.87 -20.34 5.16
C ALA A 12 -21.26 -19.88 6.58
N VAL A 13 -22.44 -19.27 6.75
CA VAL A 13 -22.93 -18.87 8.08
C VAL A 13 -23.09 -20.09 9.00
N ARG A 14 -23.67 -21.18 8.50
CA ARG A 14 -23.90 -22.41 9.26
C ARG A 14 -22.60 -23.04 9.75
N GLU A 15 -21.61 -23.13 8.88
CA GLU A 15 -20.33 -23.81 9.15
C GLU A 15 -19.29 -22.89 9.79
N GLY A 16 -19.51 -21.57 9.72
CA GLY A 16 -18.59 -20.58 10.26
C GLY A 16 -17.28 -20.48 9.48
N ARG A 17 -17.25 -20.91 8.21
CA ARG A 17 -16.11 -20.83 7.28
C ARG A 17 -16.62 -20.45 5.89
N ALA A 18 -15.79 -19.82 5.07
CA ALA A 18 -16.16 -19.49 3.70
C ALA A 18 -16.35 -20.75 2.85
N GLN A 19 -17.32 -20.73 1.94
CA GLN A 19 -17.56 -21.81 0.99
C GLN A 19 -16.91 -21.50 -0.37
N PRO A 20 -16.24 -22.46 -1.01
CA PRO A 20 -15.71 -22.26 -2.35
C PRO A 20 -16.86 -22.13 -3.36
N LEU A 21 -16.79 -21.11 -4.22
CA LEU A 21 -17.74 -20.87 -5.32
C LEU A 21 -17.26 -21.43 -6.66
N THR A 22 -15.95 -21.65 -6.80
CA THR A 22 -15.33 -22.10 -8.04
C THR A 22 -14.38 -23.25 -7.77
N THR A 23 -14.29 -24.19 -8.72
CA THR A 23 -13.36 -25.33 -8.67
C THR A 23 -12.01 -25.01 -9.30
N VAL A 24 -11.93 -23.92 -10.07
CA VAL A 24 -10.73 -23.48 -10.78
C VAL A 24 -10.43 -22.01 -10.50
N ARG A 25 -9.18 -21.63 -10.75
CA ARG A 25 -8.71 -20.25 -10.71
C ARG A 25 -8.98 -19.59 -12.06
N HIS A 26 -9.93 -18.64 -12.11
CA HIS A 26 -10.34 -17.99 -13.37
C HIS A 26 -9.47 -16.78 -13.78
N ARG A 27 -8.54 -16.35 -12.93
CA ARG A 27 -7.60 -15.25 -13.22
C ARG A 27 -6.18 -15.76 -13.13
N HIS A 28 -5.35 -15.40 -14.11
CA HIS A 28 -3.93 -15.69 -14.04
C HIS A 28 -3.31 -14.90 -12.88
N LEU A 29 -2.54 -15.60 -12.05
CA LEU A 29 -1.73 -15.01 -11.00
C LEU A 29 -0.28 -15.36 -11.32
N SER A 30 0.55 -14.35 -11.50
CA SER A 30 1.98 -14.51 -11.74
C SER A 30 2.63 -15.24 -10.56
N GLU A 31 3.77 -15.89 -10.80
CA GLU A 31 4.54 -16.57 -9.75
C GLU A 31 5.17 -15.59 -8.75
N ARG A 32 5.46 -14.36 -9.20
CA ARG A 32 6.13 -13.33 -8.40
C ARG A 32 5.38 -12.00 -8.44
N PRO A 33 4.10 -11.94 -8.04
CA PRO A 33 3.34 -10.71 -8.11
C PRO A 33 3.83 -9.71 -7.07
N LEU A 34 3.88 -8.42 -7.42
CA LEU A 34 4.23 -7.37 -6.48
C LEU A 34 3.02 -7.00 -5.62
N ALA A 35 3.12 -7.14 -4.30
CA ALA A 35 2.12 -6.62 -3.39
C ALA A 35 2.36 -5.13 -3.13
N PHE A 36 1.31 -4.32 -3.25
CA PHE A 36 1.32 -2.90 -2.91
C PHE A 36 0.13 -2.58 -1.98
N VAL A 37 0.44 -2.29 -0.72
CA VAL A 37 -0.53 -2.05 0.34
C VAL A 37 -0.45 -0.58 0.76
N PRO A 38 -1.22 0.31 0.12
CA PRO A 38 -1.20 1.72 0.46
C PRO A 38 -1.94 2.00 1.77
N LEU A 39 -1.40 2.93 2.55
CA LEU A 39 -2.03 3.51 3.73
C LEU A 39 -2.22 5.00 3.50
N THR A 40 -3.46 5.47 3.57
CA THR A 40 -3.81 6.87 3.34
C THR A 40 -4.30 7.55 4.60
N THR A 41 -4.05 8.84 4.73
CA THR A 41 -4.65 9.64 5.80
C THR A 41 -6.14 9.83 5.56
N ALA A 42 -6.94 9.71 6.62
CA ALA A 42 -8.34 10.08 6.56
C ALA A 42 -8.50 11.59 6.32
N GLY A 43 -9.39 11.98 5.40
CA GLY A 43 -9.78 13.38 5.17
C GLY A 43 -8.91 14.18 4.19
N GLU A 44 -7.78 13.64 3.71
CA GLU A 44 -6.96 14.28 2.68
C GLU A 44 -6.75 13.33 1.50
N THR A 45 -7.34 13.67 0.36
CA THR A 45 -7.27 12.85 -0.85
C THR A 45 -5.85 12.83 -1.39
N GLY A 46 -5.21 11.64 -1.38
CA GLY A 46 -3.91 11.44 -2.01
C GLY A 46 -2.71 11.82 -1.16
N ALA A 47 -2.89 12.03 0.16
CA ALA A 47 -1.78 12.09 1.10
C ALA A 47 -1.43 10.66 1.58
N PRO A 48 -0.31 10.07 1.10
CA PRO A 48 0.15 8.79 1.62
C PRO A 48 0.62 8.97 3.06
N LEU A 49 0.15 8.09 3.94
CA LEU A 49 0.73 7.89 5.27
C LEU A 49 1.87 6.88 5.22
N GLY A 50 1.79 5.92 4.29
CA GLY A 50 2.82 4.95 4.02
C GLY A 50 2.37 3.91 3.00
N ALA A 51 3.25 2.97 2.70
CA ALA A 51 2.93 1.79 1.92
C ALA A 51 3.81 0.63 2.31
N LEU A 52 3.26 -0.57 2.31
CA LEU A 52 4.05 -1.80 2.28
C LEU A 52 4.13 -2.27 0.83
N VAL A 53 5.33 -2.57 0.35
CA VAL A 53 5.57 -2.99 -1.03
C VAL A 53 6.61 -4.12 -1.07
N GLY A 54 6.40 -5.12 -1.91
CA GLY A 54 7.36 -6.21 -2.09
C GLY A 54 6.77 -7.45 -2.75
N THR A 55 7.65 -8.30 -3.27
CA THR A 55 7.32 -9.62 -3.83
C THR A 55 7.57 -10.73 -2.81
N ASP A 56 8.50 -10.53 -1.87
CA ASP A 56 8.78 -11.45 -0.78
C ASP A 56 7.87 -11.16 0.43
N ARG A 57 7.23 -12.20 0.93
CA ARG A 57 6.39 -12.17 2.13
C ARG A 57 7.19 -11.83 3.39
N ASP A 58 8.42 -12.32 3.49
CA ASP A 58 9.23 -12.24 4.71
C ASP A 58 10.15 -11.01 4.73
N ALA A 59 10.37 -10.39 3.55
CA ALA A 59 11.16 -9.18 3.40
C ALA A 59 10.43 -8.05 2.63
N PRO A 60 9.22 -7.62 3.04
CA PRO A 60 8.56 -6.49 2.40
C PRO A 60 9.19 -5.16 2.84
N ARG A 61 9.26 -4.18 1.92
CA ARG A 61 9.71 -2.83 2.24
C ARG A 61 8.54 -1.99 2.77
N LEU A 62 8.74 -1.37 3.92
CA LEU A 62 7.80 -0.44 4.53
C LEU A 62 8.26 1.00 4.32
N LEU A 63 7.48 1.77 3.59
CA LEU A 63 7.68 3.20 3.36
C LEU A 63 6.70 4.00 4.24
N ILE A 64 7.17 5.05 4.90
CA ILE A 64 6.37 5.84 5.86
C ILE A 64 6.57 7.33 5.59
N VAL A 65 5.49 8.11 5.68
CA VAL A 65 5.53 9.58 5.66
C VAL A 65 5.19 10.10 7.05
N ALA A 66 6.20 10.51 7.81
CA ALA A 66 6.04 10.96 9.19
C ALA A 66 5.09 12.18 9.31
N GLN A 67 5.14 13.09 8.34
CA GLN A 67 4.24 14.26 8.27
C GLN A 67 3.61 14.35 6.87
N PRO A 68 2.41 13.78 6.65
CA PRO A 68 1.78 13.74 5.31
C PRO A 68 1.44 15.11 4.71
N ARG A 69 1.41 16.18 5.53
CA ARG A 69 1.21 17.56 5.06
C ARG A 69 2.46 18.19 4.49
N ASP A 70 3.63 17.69 4.90
CA ASP A 70 4.90 18.14 4.37
C ASP A 70 5.02 17.69 2.91
N ARG A 71 5.30 18.64 2.02
CA ARG A 71 5.41 18.39 0.59
C ARG A 71 6.67 17.61 0.26
N ASP A 72 7.78 17.92 0.92
CA ASP A 72 9.08 17.34 0.62
C ASP A 72 9.13 15.89 1.06
N LEU A 73 8.57 15.58 2.24
CA LEU A 73 8.45 14.20 2.71
C LEU A 73 7.52 13.35 1.83
N ARG A 74 6.43 13.94 1.31
CA ARG A 74 5.59 13.26 0.32
C ARG A 74 6.34 12.96 -0.97
N PHE A 75 7.19 13.87 -1.43
CA PHE A 75 7.96 13.67 -2.66
C PHE A 75 9.08 12.65 -2.47
N ALA A 76 9.76 12.68 -1.32
CA ALA A 76 10.71 11.64 -0.94
C ALA A 76 10.06 10.26 -0.96
N PHE A 77 8.88 10.12 -0.34
CA PHE A 77 8.11 8.87 -0.39
C PHE A 77 7.77 8.41 -1.81
N LEU A 78 7.36 9.33 -2.70
CA LEU A 78 7.07 8.97 -4.10
C LEU A 78 8.33 8.54 -4.85
N ALA A 79 9.48 9.14 -4.53
CA ALA A 79 10.76 8.76 -5.10
C ALA A 79 11.23 7.39 -4.60
N GLU A 80 11.09 7.10 -3.30
CA GLU A 80 11.38 5.78 -2.73
C GLU A 80 10.45 4.69 -3.25
N LEU A 81 9.16 5.01 -3.41
CA LEU A 81 8.20 4.10 -4.03
C LEU A 81 8.58 3.81 -5.49
N ALA A 82 9.03 4.84 -6.22
CA ALA A 82 9.54 4.70 -7.57
C ALA A 82 10.79 3.81 -7.63
N GLU A 83 11.74 3.98 -6.71
CA GLU A 83 12.93 3.12 -6.59
C GLU A 83 12.61 1.67 -6.29
N GLU A 84 11.54 1.40 -5.56
CA GLU A 84 11.16 0.02 -5.23
C GLU A 84 10.40 -0.67 -6.38
N ILE A 85 9.47 0.03 -7.02
CA ILE A 85 8.58 -0.59 -8.02
C ILE A 85 9.25 -0.69 -9.39
N GLN A 86 10.05 0.30 -9.80
CA GLN A 86 10.63 0.30 -11.16
C GLN A 86 11.51 -0.91 -11.48
N PRO A 87 12.46 -1.31 -10.62
CA PRO A 87 13.30 -2.48 -10.91
C PRO A 87 12.48 -3.75 -11.15
N TYR A 88 11.36 -3.90 -10.42
CA TYR A 88 10.42 -4.99 -10.65
C TYR A 88 9.69 -4.89 -12.00
N LEU A 89 9.39 -3.69 -12.49
CA LEU A 89 8.77 -3.54 -13.82
C LEU A 89 9.78 -3.77 -14.93
N ASP A 90 10.98 -3.21 -14.77
CA ASP A 90 12.05 -3.28 -15.76
C ASP A 90 12.54 -4.73 -15.95
N SER A 91 12.49 -5.57 -14.91
CA SER A 91 12.86 -6.99 -15.02
C SER A 91 11.98 -7.81 -15.97
N TYR A 92 10.82 -7.29 -16.39
CA TYR A 92 9.95 -7.96 -17.38
C TYR A 92 10.19 -7.45 -18.81
N ALA A 93 11.07 -6.46 -18.99
CA ALA A 93 11.42 -5.95 -20.31
C ALA A 93 12.52 -6.78 -21.00
N ASP A 94 13.27 -7.59 -20.24
CA ASP A 94 14.43 -8.33 -20.75
C ASP A 94 14.05 -9.56 -21.58
N GLU A 95 12.99 -10.28 -21.19
CA GLU A 95 12.53 -11.49 -21.87
C GLU A 95 11.41 -11.16 -22.85
N VAL A 96 11.73 -11.19 -24.16
CA VAL A 96 10.81 -10.82 -25.24
C VAL A 96 10.60 -11.96 -26.24
N GLU A 97 9.42 -11.99 -26.84
CA GLU A 97 9.06 -12.80 -28.01
C GLU A 97 8.88 -11.86 -29.21
N LEU A 98 9.35 -12.28 -30.38
CA LEU A 98 9.21 -11.51 -31.62
C LEU A 98 7.90 -11.90 -32.31
N GLU A 99 6.98 -10.95 -32.44
CA GLU A 99 5.73 -11.12 -33.18
C GLU A 99 5.76 -10.31 -34.48
N GLU A 100 5.35 -10.92 -35.60
CA GLU A 100 5.21 -10.21 -36.88
C GLU A 100 3.90 -9.43 -36.91
N ARG A 101 4.00 -8.10 -36.88
CA ARG A 101 2.85 -7.21 -36.99
C ARG A 101 2.88 -6.45 -38.31
N LYS A 102 1.72 -6.32 -38.95
CA LYS A 102 1.59 -5.49 -40.16
C LYS A 102 1.42 -4.04 -39.76
N GLU A 103 2.46 -3.24 -39.95
CA GLU A 103 2.42 -1.79 -39.76
C GLU A 103 2.34 -1.08 -41.12
N THR A 104 1.63 0.05 -41.17
CA THR A 104 1.55 0.86 -42.39
C THR A 104 2.77 1.76 -42.44
N ASP A 105 3.60 1.58 -43.45
CA ASP A 105 4.76 2.42 -43.68
C ASP A 105 4.31 3.87 -43.96
N PRO A 106 4.77 4.86 -43.16
CA PRO A 106 4.37 6.26 -43.32
C PRO A 106 4.84 6.88 -44.65
N GLU A 107 5.90 6.35 -45.28
CA GLU A 107 6.40 6.88 -46.56
C GLU A 107 5.70 6.24 -47.78
N THR A 108 5.41 4.94 -47.72
CA THR A 108 4.87 4.21 -48.88
C THR A 108 3.38 3.87 -48.77
N GLY A 109 2.76 4.04 -47.60
CA GLY A 109 1.35 3.73 -47.33
C GLY A 109 0.99 2.24 -47.42
N LYS A 110 1.98 1.36 -47.66
CA LYS A 110 1.79 -0.10 -47.76
C LYS A 110 1.96 -0.75 -46.39
N LYS A 111 1.25 -1.86 -46.18
CA LYS A 111 1.42 -2.68 -44.97
C LYS A 111 2.65 -3.55 -45.11
N VAL A 112 3.67 -3.28 -44.31
CA VAL A 112 4.91 -4.04 -44.25
C VAL A 112 4.91 -4.90 -42.98
N PRO A 113 5.33 -6.18 -43.03
CA PRO A 113 5.54 -6.96 -41.82
C PRO A 113 6.74 -6.36 -41.05
N VAL A 114 6.49 -5.93 -39.82
CA VAL A 114 7.47 -5.42 -38.87
C VAL A 114 7.52 -6.40 -37.70
N GLN A 115 8.71 -6.81 -37.30
CA GLN A 115 8.89 -7.60 -36.09
C GLN A 115 8.79 -6.66 -34.88
N VAL A 116 7.86 -6.96 -33.97
CA VAL A 116 7.66 -6.22 -32.74
C VAL A 116 8.04 -7.13 -31.57
N GLU A 117 8.85 -6.60 -30.67
CA GLU A 117 9.18 -7.26 -29.41
C GLU A 117 8.01 -7.15 -28.43
N LEU A 118 7.56 -8.29 -27.91
CA LEU A 118 6.56 -8.39 -26.86
C LEU A 118 7.15 -9.05 -25.63
N CYS A 119 6.93 -8.46 -24.46
CA CYS A 119 7.30 -9.08 -23.18
C CYS A 119 6.61 -10.44 -23.03
N GLN A 120 7.38 -11.48 -22.68
CA GLN A 120 6.87 -12.84 -22.52
C GLN A 120 5.92 -13.00 -21.32
N ASP A 121 6.17 -12.25 -20.25
CA ASP A 121 5.28 -12.15 -19.09
C ASP A 121 4.98 -10.69 -18.76
N ALA A 122 3.95 -10.45 -17.95
CA ALA A 122 3.52 -9.13 -17.56
C ALA A 122 3.59 -8.92 -16.03
N PRO A 123 4.21 -7.83 -15.57
CA PRO A 123 4.34 -7.57 -14.14
C PRO A 123 2.95 -7.36 -13.51
N GLN A 124 2.58 -8.23 -12.57
CA GLN A 124 1.32 -8.10 -11.84
C GLN A 124 1.48 -7.29 -10.57
N LEU A 125 0.48 -6.46 -10.27
CA LEU A 125 0.36 -5.66 -9.06
C LEU A 125 -0.87 -6.08 -8.27
N LEU A 126 -0.69 -6.48 -7.01
CA LEU A 126 -1.76 -6.83 -6.09
C LEU A 126 -1.99 -5.70 -5.11
N VAL A 127 -3.25 -5.34 -4.91
CA VAL A 127 -3.67 -4.37 -3.90
C VAL A 127 -4.70 -4.98 -2.96
N PRO A 128 -4.81 -4.53 -1.70
CA PRO A 128 -5.68 -5.18 -0.72
C PRO A 128 -7.15 -5.18 -1.13
N SER A 129 -7.63 -4.07 -1.69
CA SER A 129 -9.04 -3.85 -1.99
C SER A 129 -9.22 -2.87 -3.15
N ALA A 130 -10.47 -2.65 -3.56
CA ALA A 130 -10.83 -1.67 -4.59
C ALA A 130 -10.35 -0.23 -4.25
N ALA A 131 -10.23 0.10 -2.95
CA ALA A 131 -9.67 1.37 -2.52
C ALA A 131 -8.17 1.50 -2.90
N GLY A 132 -7.43 0.39 -2.87
CA GLY A 132 -6.06 0.34 -3.36
C GLY A 132 -5.96 0.59 -4.85
N VAL A 133 -6.88 0.05 -5.65
CA VAL A 133 -6.98 0.32 -7.10
C VAL A 133 -7.23 1.81 -7.35
N ALA A 134 -8.16 2.42 -6.61
CA ALA A 134 -8.44 3.85 -6.70
C ALA A 134 -7.21 4.70 -6.32
N PHE A 135 -6.44 4.26 -5.32
CA PHE A 135 -5.23 4.93 -4.90
C PHE A 135 -4.11 4.86 -5.95
N VAL A 136 -3.90 3.69 -6.58
CA VAL A 136 -2.96 3.53 -7.71
C VAL A 136 -3.30 4.52 -8.84
N ARG A 137 -4.59 4.65 -9.18
CA ARG A 137 -5.06 5.60 -10.21
C ARG A 137 -4.79 7.05 -9.83
N LEU A 138 -4.97 7.39 -8.55
CA LEU A 138 -4.71 8.72 -8.02
C LEU A 138 -3.21 9.05 -8.10
N LEU A 139 -2.34 8.12 -7.68
CA LEU A 139 -0.89 8.28 -7.80
C LEU A 139 -0.47 8.48 -9.25
N GLY A 140 -0.92 7.61 -10.17
CA GLY A 140 -0.62 7.74 -11.60
C GLY A 140 -0.95 9.12 -12.15
N ARG A 141 -2.15 9.65 -11.84
CA ARG A 141 -2.55 11.02 -12.24
C ARG A 141 -1.65 12.10 -11.64
N SER A 142 -1.25 11.96 -10.38
CA SER A 142 -0.48 12.97 -9.65
C SER A 142 1.01 13.02 -10.05
N MET A 143 1.54 11.93 -10.61
CA MET A 143 2.96 11.74 -10.88
C MET A 143 3.31 11.90 -12.37
N ARG A 144 2.46 11.41 -13.29
CA ARG A 144 2.82 11.19 -14.72
C ARG A 144 3.29 12.42 -15.51
N PHE A 145 2.91 13.63 -15.08
CA PHE A 145 3.21 14.89 -15.77
C PHE A 145 4.12 15.82 -14.96
N ARG A 146 4.80 15.30 -13.94
CA ARG A 146 5.76 16.13 -13.21
C ARG A 146 7.01 16.38 -14.03
N ARG A 147 7.49 17.62 -13.99
CA ARG A 147 8.72 18.04 -14.66
C ARG A 147 9.94 17.55 -13.88
N THR A 148 10.94 17.10 -14.62
CA THR A 148 12.24 16.70 -14.08
C THR A 148 13.23 17.84 -14.24
N ALA A 149 14.33 17.81 -13.48
CA ALA A 149 15.39 18.82 -13.58
C ALA A 149 16.02 18.85 -14.98
N GLU A 150 16.08 17.69 -15.65
CA GLU A 150 16.59 17.56 -17.02
C GLU A 150 15.71 18.26 -18.06
N GLN A 151 14.39 18.27 -17.84
CA GLN A 151 13.42 18.86 -18.77
C GLN A 151 13.24 20.36 -18.57
N ASP A 152 13.32 20.81 -17.32
CA ASP A 152 13.10 22.21 -16.94
C ASP A 152 13.93 22.53 -15.69
N PRO A 153 15.18 22.98 -15.86
CA PRO A 153 16.07 23.33 -14.75
C PRO A 153 15.54 24.47 -13.87
N GLU A 154 14.69 25.35 -14.42
CA GLU A 154 14.14 26.51 -13.72
C GLU A 154 12.89 26.18 -12.89
N THR A 155 12.39 24.94 -12.96
CA THR A 155 11.26 24.50 -12.13
C THR A 155 11.66 24.54 -10.64
N PRO A 156 10.90 25.20 -9.75
CA PRO A 156 11.28 25.35 -8.34
C PRO A 156 11.40 24.06 -7.53
N PHE A 157 10.79 22.95 -7.97
CA PHE A 157 10.80 21.65 -7.28
C PHE A 157 10.80 20.50 -8.31
N PRO A 158 11.93 20.21 -8.96
CA PRO A 158 11.97 19.17 -9.99
C PRO A 158 11.82 17.78 -9.35
N ALA A 159 11.04 16.92 -9.99
CA ALA A 159 10.90 15.53 -9.56
C ALA A 159 12.05 14.68 -10.13
N PRO A 160 12.54 13.65 -9.40
CA PRO A 160 13.42 12.65 -9.98
C PRO A 160 12.77 11.97 -11.20
N ALA A 161 13.54 11.65 -12.26
CA ALA A 161 13.01 11.11 -13.51
C ALA A 161 12.18 9.82 -13.35
N ARG A 162 12.53 9.01 -12.34
CA ARG A 162 11.78 7.82 -11.93
C ARG A 162 10.34 8.10 -11.50
N VAL A 163 10.04 9.27 -10.94
CA VAL A 163 8.70 9.58 -10.42
C VAL A 163 7.67 9.72 -11.55
N PRO A 164 7.88 10.56 -12.59
CA PRO A 164 6.99 10.59 -13.75
C PRO A 164 6.86 9.26 -14.48
N LEU A 165 7.95 8.49 -14.60
CA LEU A 165 7.93 7.17 -15.24
C LEU A 165 7.00 6.20 -14.50
N LEU A 166 7.15 6.07 -13.17
CA LEU A 166 6.22 5.28 -12.36
C LEU A 166 4.78 5.80 -12.50
N GLY A 167 4.59 7.13 -12.56
CA GLY A 167 3.29 7.73 -12.78
C GLY A 167 2.60 7.27 -14.08
N ARG A 168 3.37 7.10 -15.17
CA ARG A 168 2.85 6.54 -16.43
C ARG A 168 2.46 5.08 -16.29
N TRP A 169 3.30 4.27 -15.65
CA TRP A 169 2.99 2.87 -15.36
C TRP A 169 1.72 2.71 -14.51
N LEU A 170 1.61 3.43 -13.38
CA LEU A 170 0.43 3.36 -12.52
C LEU A 170 -0.84 3.86 -13.23
N THR A 171 -0.70 4.81 -14.17
CA THR A 171 -1.80 5.19 -15.06
C THR A 171 -2.21 4.03 -15.95
N HIS A 172 -1.26 3.33 -16.58
CA HIS A 172 -1.52 2.14 -17.39
C HIS A 172 -2.25 1.06 -16.58
N TYR A 173 -1.73 0.67 -15.42
CA TYR A 173 -2.39 -0.29 -14.51
C TYR A 173 -3.81 0.14 -14.15
N GLY A 174 -3.98 1.42 -13.84
CA GLY A 174 -5.27 2.01 -13.49
C GLY A 174 -6.31 1.98 -14.61
N GLU A 175 -5.89 2.14 -15.86
CA GLU A 175 -6.77 1.98 -17.03
C GLU A 175 -7.07 0.49 -17.30
N ARG A 176 -6.04 -0.36 -17.23
CA ARG A 176 -6.18 -1.81 -17.46
C ARG A 176 -7.07 -2.50 -16.43
N ALA A 177 -7.08 -2.04 -15.18
CA ALA A 177 -7.99 -2.53 -14.14
C ALA A 177 -9.48 -2.40 -14.51
N ARG A 178 -9.85 -1.53 -15.45
CA ARG A 178 -11.23 -1.37 -15.94
C ARG A 178 -11.59 -2.31 -17.10
N VAL A 179 -10.59 -2.92 -17.73
CA VAL A 179 -10.79 -3.84 -18.83
C VAL A 179 -11.16 -5.22 -18.26
N PRO A 180 -12.34 -5.77 -18.59
CA PRO A 180 -12.71 -7.11 -18.15
C PRO A 180 -11.64 -8.14 -18.57
N GLY A 181 -11.31 -9.05 -17.66
CA GLY A 181 -10.29 -10.08 -17.91
C GLY A 181 -8.83 -9.63 -17.67
N SER A 182 -8.55 -8.33 -17.58
CA SER A 182 -7.18 -7.86 -17.29
C SER A 182 -6.71 -8.30 -15.90
N CYS A 183 -5.51 -8.88 -15.83
CA CYS A 183 -4.90 -9.38 -14.60
C CYS A 183 -3.67 -8.55 -14.14
N LEU A 184 -3.46 -7.38 -14.73
CA LEU A 184 -2.30 -6.54 -14.39
C LEU A 184 -2.41 -5.90 -13.01
N LEU A 185 -3.58 -5.39 -12.64
CA LEU A 185 -3.85 -4.81 -11.31
C LEU A 185 -5.04 -5.53 -10.68
N LEU A 186 -4.79 -6.29 -9.62
CA LEU A 186 -5.80 -7.13 -8.97
C LEU A 186 -6.07 -6.66 -7.54
N SER A 187 -7.35 -6.42 -7.25
CA SER A 187 -7.84 -6.26 -5.88
C SER A 187 -8.01 -7.64 -5.24
N LEU A 188 -7.33 -7.89 -4.13
CA LEU A 188 -7.42 -9.15 -3.41
C LEU A 188 -8.84 -9.41 -2.90
N THR A 189 -9.54 -8.41 -2.37
CA THR A 189 -10.93 -8.61 -1.92
C THR A 189 -11.85 -8.98 -3.06
N GLU A 190 -11.70 -8.38 -4.24
CA GLU A 190 -12.52 -8.72 -5.41
C GLU A 190 -12.18 -10.10 -5.95
N LEU A 191 -10.89 -10.46 -6.02
CA LEU A 191 -10.45 -11.76 -6.49
C LEU A 191 -10.97 -12.86 -5.57
N LEU A 192 -10.78 -12.72 -4.26
CA LEU A 192 -11.20 -13.70 -3.27
C LEU A 192 -12.72 -13.81 -3.17
N SER A 193 -13.46 -12.70 -3.22
CA SER A 193 -14.94 -12.72 -3.15
C SER A 193 -15.60 -13.34 -4.39
N ARG A 194 -14.86 -13.50 -5.49
CA ARG A 194 -15.32 -14.27 -6.66
C ARG A 194 -15.16 -15.77 -6.48
N HIS A 195 -14.20 -16.19 -5.66
CA HIS A 195 -13.87 -17.61 -5.44
C HIS A 195 -14.48 -18.16 -4.14
N TRP A 196 -14.85 -17.28 -3.20
CA TRP A 196 -15.33 -17.65 -1.88
C TRP A 196 -16.61 -16.90 -1.52
N ALA A 197 -17.61 -17.63 -1.03
CA ALA A 197 -18.78 -17.09 -0.38
C ALA A 197 -18.56 -17.01 1.13
N THR A 198 -18.80 -15.85 1.72
CA THR A 198 -18.72 -15.63 3.16
C THR A 198 -20.11 -15.41 3.77
N GLY A 199 -20.22 -15.60 5.08
CA GLY A 199 -21.43 -15.27 5.83
C GLY A 199 -21.55 -13.80 6.23
N GLN A 200 -20.57 -12.95 5.89
CA GLN A 200 -20.58 -11.52 6.20
C GLN A 200 -21.22 -10.71 5.06
N SER A 201 -21.43 -9.41 5.28
CA SER A 201 -21.95 -8.52 4.23
C SER A 201 -20.89 -8.21 3.17
N ASN A 202 -21.33 -7.83 1.95
CA ASN A 202 -20.40 -7.46 0.87
C ASN A 202 -19.49 -6.27 1.25
N LEU A 203 -19.97 -5.39 2.14
CA LEU A 203 -19.17 -4.29 2.66
C LEU A 203 -18.05 -4.79 3.58
N GLU A 204 -18.33 -5.80 4.39
CA GLU A 204 -17.32 -6.42 5.28
C GLU A 204 -16.31 -7.25 4.50
N ASP A 205 -16.69 -7.82 3.36
CA ASP A 205 -15.76 -8.50 2.43
C ASP A 205 -14.68 -7.54 1.90
N GLN A 206 -14.92 -6.23 1.86
CA GLN A 206 -13.92 -5.23 1.47
C GLN A 206 -12.81 -5.05 2.53
N HIS A 207 -12.97 -5.60 3.73
CA HIS A 207 -11.91 -5.67 4.72
C HIS A 207 -11.14 -6.98 4.55
N LEU A 208 -10.01 -6.95 3.83
CA LEU A 208 -9.21 -8.13 3.48
C LEU A 208 -8.91 -9.04 4.68
N GLY A 209 -8.53 -8.47 5.84
CA GLY A 209 -8.24 -9.27 7.04
C GLY A 209 -9.45 -9.99 7.64
N SER A 210 -10.68 -9.54 7.32
CA SER A 210 -11.94 -10.19 7.73
C SER A 210 -12.25 -11.31 6.75
N LEU A 211 -12.15 -11.04 5.45
CA LEU A 211 -12.31 -12.02 4.38
C LEU A 211 -11.35 -13.21 4.55
N LEU A 212 -10.07 -12.95 4.80
CA LEU A 212 -9.08 -14.01 5.04
C LEU A 212 -9.41 -14.83 6.30
N ALA A 213 -9.98 -14.22 7.34
CA ALA A 213 -10.38 -14.95 8.55
C ALA A 213 -11.61 -15.86 8.33
N TRP A 214 -12.41 -15.60 7.29
CA TRP A 214 -13.48 -16.48 6.85
C TRP A 214 -12.96 -17.63 5.98
N ILE A 215 -12.01 -17.35 5.08
CA ILE A 215 -11.44 -18.33 4.15
C ILE A 215 -10.54 -19.33 4.88
N ASP A 216 -9.67 -18.81 5.73
CA ASP A 216 -8.74 -19.61 6.52
C ASP A 216 -8.80 -19.22 8.01
N PRO A 217 -9.87 -19.63 8.71
CA PRO A 217 -9.97 -19.46 10.14
C PRO A 217 -8.85 -20.22 10.86
N PRO A 218 -8.20 -19.63 11.87
CA PRO A 218 -7.25 -20.35 12.71
C PRO A 218 -7.97 -21.48 13.47
N GLU A 219 -7.23 -22.54 13.77
CA GLU A 219 -7.75 -23.73 14.45
C GLU A 219 -8.58 -23.37 15.70
N GLY A 220 -9.75 -23.98 15.82
CA GLY A 220 -10.64 -23.81 16.98
C GLY A 220 -11.44 -22.50 17.05
N VAL A 221 -11.33 -21.59 16.07
CA VAL A 221 -12.11 -20.33 16.06
C VAL A 221 -12.94 -20.20 14.78
N PRO A 222 -14.28 -20.27 14.86
CA PRO A 222 -15.14 -19.99 13.70
C PRO A 222 -14.90 -18.58 13.16
N GLY A 223 -14.88 -18.41 11.83
CA GLY A 223 -14.59 -17.15 11.15
C GLY A 223 -15.43 -15.96 11.65
N ARG A 224 -16.69 -16.21 12.02
CA ARG A 224 -17.62 -15.22 12.60
C ARG A 224 -17.11 -14.57 13.91
N ARG A 225 -16.31 -15.27 14.72
CA ARG A 225 -15.88 -14.79 16.06
C ARG A 225 -14.65 -13.88 16.02
N ARG A 226 -13.93 -13.78 14.89
CA ARG A 226 -12.63 -13.08 14.85
C ARG A 226 -12.70 -11.57 14.61
N ARG A 227 -13.87 -10.97 14.36
CA ARG A 227 -14.05 -9.49 14.30
C ARG A 227 -13.45 -8.76 15.53
N CYS A 228 -13.28 -9.48 16.65
CA CYS A 228 -12.79 -8.94 17.92
C CYS A 228 -11.37 -9.36 18.35
N GLY A 229 -10.55 -10.04 17.54
CA GLY A 229 -9.34 -10.67 18.09
C GLY A 229 -8.16 -10.81 17.16
N ARG A 230 -7.43 -9.71 16.92
CA ARG A 230 -5.97 -9.75 16.73
C ARG A 230 -5.36 -8.36 16.95
N SER A 231 -5.31 -7.91 18.20
CA SER A 231 -4.13 -7.17 18.65
C SER A 231 -3.18 -8.22 19.21
N ARG A 232 -1.90 -8.12 18.88
CA ARG A 232 -0.84 -9.00 19.38
C ARG A 232 -0.48 -8.65 20.85
N SER A 233 -1.47 -8.27 21.63
CA SER A 233 -1.38 -7.94 23.05
C SER A 233 -2.37 -8.84 23.80
N GLY A 234 -1.81 -9.70 24.65
CA GLY A 234 -2.52 -10.78 25.35
C GLY A 234 -3.47 -10.33 26.46
N THR A 235 -4.52 -9.58 26.12
CA THR A 235 -5.60 -9.27 27.08
C THR A 235 -6.95 -9.61 26.47
N ARG A 236 -7.43 -10.82 26.83
CA ARG A 236 -8.79 -11.32 26.59
C ARG A 236 -9.76 -10.60 27.52
N THR A 237 -10.25 -9.41 27.15
CA THR A 237 -11.50 -8.91 27.74
C THR A 237 -12.22 -7.93 26.81
N ALA A 238 -13.42 -8.33 26.36
CA ALA A 238 -14.50 -7.48 25.84
C ALA A 238 -14.17 -6.45 24.73
N CYS A 239 -13.89 -6.91 23.50
CA CYS A 239 -13.80 -6.02 22.33
C CYS A 239 -15.10 -5.88 21.50
N CYS A 240 -16.23 -6.46 21.94
CA CYS A 240 -17.48 -6.42 21.16
C CYS A 240 -18.11 -5.01 21.04
N ALA A 241 -17.69 -4.04 21.86
CA ALA A 241 -18.24 -2.67 21.86
C ALA A 241 -17.25 -1.57 21.43
N ALA A 242 -15.98 -1.88 21.12
CA ALA A 242 -14.93 -0.87 20.98
C ALA A 242 -14.46 -0.59 19.54
N ARG A 243 -15.04 -1.22 18.51
CA ARG A 243 -14.74 -0.90 17.11
C ARG A 243 -16.02 -0.49 16.38
N PRO A 244 -16.26 0.82 16.19
CA PRO A 244 -17.33 1.23 15.32
C PRO A 244 -17.07 0.62 13.93
N PRO A 245 -18.10 0.12 13.23
CA PRO A 245 -17.94 -0.31 11.85
C PRO A 245 -17.30 0.84 11.06
N ALA A 246 -16.37 0.52 10.17
CA ALA A 246 -15.67 1.50 9.34
C ALA A 246 -16.69 2.45 8.71
N ARG A 247 -16.81 3.65 9.28
CA ARG A 247 -17.66 4.71 8.73
C ARG A 247 -17.00 5.18 7.43
N PRO A 248 -17.75 5.45 6.35
CA PRO A 248 -17.20 6.14 5.20
C PRO A 248 -16.59 7.48 5.64
N PRO A 249 -15.63 8.04 4.90
CA PRO A 249 -14.99 9.32 5.23
C PRO A 249 -15.99 10.45 4.96
N THR A 250 -16.93 10.67 5.87
CA THR A 250 -17.73 11.89 5.94
C THR A 250 -17.08 12.87 6.91
N PRO A 251 -17.09 14.18 6.60
CA PRO A 251 -16.49 15.20 7.44
C PRO A 251 -17.16 15.22 8.83
N PRO A 252 -16.44 15.57 9.91
CA PRO A 252 -17.01 15.58 11.24
C PRO A 252 -18.01 16.74 11.37
N SER A 253 -19.31 16.43 11.38
CA SER A 253 -20.26 17.28 12.07
C SER A 253 -20.04 17.11 13.57
N THR A 254 -19.84 18.23 14.24
CA THR A 254 -19.66 18.37 15.67
C THR A 254 -20.87 17.79 16.42
N THR A 255 -20.70 16.67 17.12
CA THR A 255 -21.43 16.43 18.38
C THR A 255 -20.59 15.52 19.28
N SER A 256 -20.18 16.12 20.39
CA SER A 256 -19.33 15.57 21.44
C SER A 256 -20.07 14.56 22.31
N CYS A 257 -19.46 13.39 22.53
CA CYS A 257 -19.70 12.55 23.70
C CYS A 257 -18.44 11.72 23.99
N TRP A 258 -17.46 12.36 24.62
CA TRP A 258 -16.34 11.67 25.28
C TRP A 258 -16.42 11.95 26.78
N PRO A 259 -16.40 10.92 27.66
CA PRO A 259 -16.25 11.14 29.09
C PRO A 259 -14.86 11.68 29.37
N ARG A 260 -14.78 12.91 29.91
CA ARG A 260 -13.57 13.46 30.51
C ARG A 260 -13.14 12.59 31.68
N ARG A 261 -11.91 12.08 31.67
CA ARG A 261 -11.11 11.80 32.88
C ARG A 261 -9.64 11.64 32.48
N TRP A 262 -8.85 12.67 32.76
CA TRP A 262 -7.39 12.60 32.87
C TRP A 262 -7.02 13.34 34.16
N PRO A 263 -6.41 12.70 35.16
CA PRO A 263 -5.79 13.42 36.26
C PRO A 263 -4.38 13.86 35.83
N ALA A 264 -4.18 15.18 35.83
CA ALA A 264 -2.88 15.80 35.69
C ALA A 264 -1.96 15.39 36.86
N THR A 265 -0.72 15.02 36.55
CA THR A 265 0.39 15.07 37.51
C THR A 265 1.62 15.63 36.82
N THR A 266 1.84 16.92 37.05
CA THR A 266 3.06 17.66 36.77
C THR A 266 4.16 17.19 37.72
N ARG A 267 5.18 16.49 37.22
CA ARG A 267 6.44 16.30 37.97
C ARG A 267 7.40 17.44 37.66
N ARG A 268 7.59 18.29 38.67
CA ARG A 268 8.66 19.29 38.79
C ARG A 268 10.02 18.59 38.76
N ALA A 269 10.96 19.13 37.99
CA ALA A 269 12.38 18.77 38.02
C ALA A 269 13.05 19.27 39.32
N PRO A 270 13.95 18.50 39.96
CA PRO A 270 14.71 19.00 41.10
C PRO A 270 15.91 19.84 40.68
N ARG A 271 16.09 20.95 41.42
CA ARG A 271 17.18 21.93 41.36
C ARG A 271 18.53 21.31 41.73
N ARG A 272 19.60 21.74 41.04
CA ARG A 272 21.01 21.56 41.44
C ARG A 272 21.33 22.31 42.74
N PRO A 273 22.27 21.82 43.58
CA PRO A 273 23.00 22.67 44.50
C PRO A 273 24.43 22.96 44.00
N ARG A 274 24.85 24.22 44.12
CA ARG A 274 26.26 24.68 44.05
C ARG A 274 26.88 24.57 45.44
N ALA A 275 28.15 24.13 45.54
CA ALA A 275 29.24 24.86 46.20
C ALA A 275 30.54 24.05 46.21
N TRP A 276 31.65 24.75 45.95
CA TRP A 276 33.04 24.33 46.07
C TRP A 276 33.51 24.49 47.54
N PRO A 277 34.56 23.78 47.98
CA PRO A 277 35.86 24.45 48.12
C PRO A 277 37.05 23.57 47.70
N GLY A 278 38.08 24.22 47.16
CA GLY A 278 39.30 23.55 46.70
C GLY A 278 40.36 23.35 47.79
N ALA A 279 41.37 22.54 47.48
CA ALA A 279 42.76 22.77 47.86
C ALA A 279 43.73 21.87 47.06
N ARG A 280 44.51 22.54 46.19
CA ARG A 280 45.96 22.40 45.95
C ARG A 280 46.56 21.03 45.56
N ARG A 281 47.16 21.02 44.36
CA ARG A 281 48.60 20.87 44.00
C ARG A 281 48.59 20.62 42.48
N GLY A 282 49.17 21.44 41.60
CA GLY A 282 50.54 21.96 41.57
C GLY A 282 51.29 21.20 40.46
N CYS A 283 52.07 21.92 39.64
CA CYS A 283 52.72 21.52 38.37
C CYS A 283 51.78 21.63 37.16
N GLY A 284 52.06 22.38 36.10
CA GLY A 284 53.25 23.06 35.61
C GLY A 284 52.99 23.33 34.12
N SER A 285 53.25 24.54 33.67
CA SER A 285 52.83 25.11 32.39
C SER A 285 53.86 24.82 31.25
N PRO A 286 53.84 25.50 30.08
CA PRO A 286 53.32 24.97 28.81
C PRO A 286 54.32 25.06 27.61
N ARG A 287 53.80 24.77 26.40
CA ARG A 287 54.24 25.23 25.04
C ARG A 287 55.15 24.31 24.23
N ARG A 288 54.72 24.06 22.98
CA ARG A 288 55.35 24.43 21.67
C ARG A 288 54.50 23.77 20.56
N SER A 289 53.75 24.54 19.76
CA SER A 289 54.14 25.30 18.55
C SER A 289 54.37 24.45 17.30
N CYS A 290 53.74 24.92 16.23
CA CYS A 290 53.70 24.46 14.85
C CYS A 290 55.04 24.20 14.15
N ALA A 291 54.91 23.60 12.96
CA ALA A 291 55.77 23.57 11.78
C ALA A 291 56.63 22.32 11.58
N GLY A 292 56.49 21.75 10.38
CA GLY A 292 57.11 20.55 9.84
C GLY A 292 56.25 20.03 8.71
#